data_AF-A0A0F9BIC5-F1
#
_entry.id   AF-A0A0F9BIC5-F1
#
_cell.length_a   1.000
_cell.length_b   1.000
_cell.length_c   1.000
_cell.angle_alpha   90.00
_cell.angle_beta   90.00
_cell.angle_gamma   90.00
#
_symmetry.space_group_name_H-M   'P 1'
#
loop_
_entity.id
_entity.type
_entity.pdbx_description
1 polymer ?
#
loop_
_entity_poly.entity_id
_entity_poly.type
_entity_poly.pdbx_seq_one_letter_code
_entity_poly.pdbx_strand_id
1 'polypeptide(L)'
;IEDITEKEMENLADFLSALFKKFDKLLDDPPYNLILHVSPIKMRGLDYFHWHIEIIFRLSQPAGFEWGSGIYINSVAPEVAAEKLRKV
;
A
#
# COMPACT_ATOMS: atom_id res chain seq x y z
N ILE A 1 -5.21 14.84 -1.67
CA ILE A 1 -4.07 15.30 -2.52
C ILE A 1 -4.25 16.74 -2.95
N GLU A 2 -5.42 17.18 -3.42
CA GLU A 2 -5.61 18.60 -3.78
C GLU A 2 -5.34 19.55 -2.59
N ASP A 3 -5.54 19.07 -1.36
CA ASP A 3 -5.27 19.83 -0.11
C ASP A 3 -3.95 19.46 0.59
N ILE A 4 -3.06 18.66 -0.03
CA ILE A 4 -1.79 18.30 0.61
C ILE A 4 -0.84 19.51 0.60
N THR A 5 -0.26 19.82 1.75
CA THR A 5 0.76 20.88 1.85
C THR A 5 2.13 20.37 1.38
N GLU A 6 3.04 21.29 1.02
CA GLU A 6 4.44 20.92 0.68
C GLU A 6 5.10 20.14 1.81
N LYS A 7 4.92 20.58 3.06
CA LYS A 7 5.47 19.90 4.24
C LYS A 7 4.94 18.46 4.39
N GLU A 8 3.65 18.24 4.14
CA GLU A 8 3.08 16.89 4.17
C GLU A 8 3.60 16.03 3.03
N MET A 9 3.87 16.63 1.86
CA MET A 9 4.48 15.95 0.73
C MET A 9 5.93 15.54 1.01
N GLU A 10 6.73 16.42 1.63
CA GLU A 10 8.08 16.10 2.09
C GLU A 10 8.06 14.96 3.12
N ASN A 11 7.20 15.06 4.14
CA ASN A 11 7.05 14.01 5.16
C ASN A 11 6.64 12.67 4.54
N LEU A 12 5.75 12.69 3.54
CA LEU A 12 5.33 11.48 2.83
C LEU A 12 6.49 10.87 2.05
N ALA A 13 7.31 11.69 1.38
CA ALA A 13 8.47 11.22 0.64
C ALA A 13 9.50 10.55 1.58
N ASP A 14 9.78 11.18 2.72
CA ASP A 14 10.67 10.63 3.75
C ASP A 14 10.12 9.32 4.31
N PHE A 15 8.82 9.28 4.63
CA PHE A 15 8.15 8.09 5.11
C PHE A 15 8.22 6.94 4.09
N LEU A 16 7.90 7.20 2.82
CA LEU A 16 7.96 6.19 1.76
C LEU A 16 9.40 5.69 1.56
N SER A 17 10.40 6.58 1.56
CA SER A 17 11.80 6.19 1.45
C SER A 17 12.22 5.24 2.59
N ALA A 18 11.85 5.58 3.84
CA ALA A 18 12.13 4.73 5.00
C ALA A 18 11.38 3.40 4.94
N LEU A 19 10.13 3.41 4.47
CA LEU A 19 9.29 2.24 4.33
C LEU A 19 9.86 1.25 3.30
N PHE A 20 10.24 1.73 2.11
CA PHE A 20 10.82 0.88 1.07
C PHE A 20 12.17 0.28 1.48
N LYS A 21 13.00 1.01 2.24
CA LYS A 21 14.23 0.45 2.83
C LYS A 21 13.95 -0.69 3.82
N LYS A 22 12.84 -0.65 4.54
CA LYS A 22 12.42 -1.77 5.41
C LYS A 22 11.91 -2.94 4.58
N PHE A 23 11.14 -2.68 3.52
CA PHE A 23 10.66 -3.74 2.64
C PHE A 23 11.78 -4.45 1.89
N ASP A 24 12.77 -3.71 1.39
CA ASP A 24 13.98 -4.26 0.76
C ASP A 24 14.66 -5.29 1.67
N LYS A 25 14.95 -4.92 2.92
CA LYS A 25 15.53 -5.83 3.92
C LYS A 25 14.66 -7.03 4.28
N LEU A 26 13.32 -6.87 4.26
CA LEU A 26 12.40 -7.90 4.71
C LEU A 26 12.05 -8.91 3.61
N LEU A 27 11.97 -8.44 2.38
CA LEU A 27 11.38 -9.16 1.24
C LEU A 27 12.36 -9.38 0.09
N ASP A 28 13.60 -8.90 0.17
CA ASP A 28 14.65 -9.05 -0.85
C ASP A 28 14.27 -8.43 -2.20
N ASP A 29 13.97 -7.12 -2.18
CA ASP A 29 13.59 -6.29 -3.33
C ASP A 29 12.55 -6.91 -4.32
N PRO A 30 11.33 -7.26 -3.86
CA PRO A 30 10.33 -7.85 -4.74
C PRO A 30 9.67 -6.79 -5.64
N PRO A 31 9.21 -7.18 -6.84
CA PRO A 31 8.41 -6.29 -7.67
C PRO A 31 7.11 -5.91 -6.97
N TYR A 32 6.71 -4.64 -7.09
CA TYR A 32 5.52 -4.09 -6.45
C TYR A 32 4.67 -3.27 -7.43
N ASN A 33 3.41 -3.07 -7.04
CA ASN A 33 2.53 -2.05 -7.60
C ASN A 33 2.24 -1.01 -6.52
N LEU A 34 2.29 0.27 -6.87
CA LEU A 34 1.90 1.38 -6.00
C LEU A 34 0.65 2.03 -6.61
N ILE A 35 -0.44 2.02 -5.85
CA ILE A 35 -1.75 2.47 -6.29
C ILE A 35 -2.15 3.64 -5.40
N LEU A 36 -2.59 4.73 -6.04
CA LEU A 36 -3.11 5.89 -5.35
C LEU A 36 -4.64 5.87 -5.43
N HIS A 37 -5.29 5.74 -4.28
CA HIS A 37 -6.75 5.80 -4.17
C HIS A 37 -7.17 7.22 -3.83
N VAL A 38 -7.87 7.87 -4.76
CA VAL A 38 -8.43 9.23 -4.62
C VAL A 38 -9.93 9.23 -4.86
N SER A 39 -10.63 10.25 -4.36
CA SER A 39 -12.06 10.39 -4.61
C SER A 39 -12.30 10.64 -6.10
N PRO A 40 -13.47 10.23 -6.63
CA PRO A 40 -13.85 10.58 -8.00
C PRO A 40 -13.79 12.10 -8.19
N ILE A 41 -13.29 12.54 -9.35
CA ILE A 41 -13.00 13.97 -9.62
C ILE A 41 -14.21 14.89 -9.37
N LYS A 42 -15.43 14.38 -9.62
CA LYS A 42 -16.68 15.14 -9.46
C LYS A 42 -17.30 15.06 -8.05
N MET A 43 -16.70 14.28 -7.14
CA MET A 43 -17.15 14.08 -5.77
C MET A 43 -16.06 14.54 -4.81
N ARG A 44 -16.23 15.76 -4.28
CA ARG A 44 -15.32 16.39 -3.30
C ARG A 44 -15.98 16.44 -1.93
N GLY A 45 -15.15 16.46 -0.88
CA GLY A 45 -15.63 16.61 0.50
C GLY A 45 -16.48 15.43 1.00
N LEU A 46 -16.12 14.21 0.61
CA LEU A 46 -16.79 13.00 1.10
C LEU A 46 -16.30 12.67 2.52
N ASP A 47 -17.13 12.88 3.55
CA ASP A 47 -16.77 12.61 4.95
C ASP A 47 -16.37 11.14 5.22
N TYR A 48 -16.82 10.22 4.36
CA TYR A 48 -16.55 8.79 4.49
C TYR A 48 -15.32 8.31 3.70
N PHE A 49 -14.65 9.18 2.95
CA PHE A 49 -13.50 8.79 2.13
C PHE A 49 -12.26 9.61 2.47
N HIS A 50 -11.16 8.91 2.72
CA HIS A 50 -9.84 9.51 2.83
C HIS A 50 -8.90 8.86 1.81
N TRP A 51 -8.21 9.70 1.05
CA TRP A 51 -7.25 9.21 0.06
C TRP A 51 -6.12 8.46 0.77
N HIS A 52 -5.58 7.43 0.11
CA HIS A 52 -4.46 6.67 0.65
C HIS A 52 -3.66 6.02 -0.48
N ILE A 53 -2.46 5.56 -0.13
CA ILE A 53 -1.58 4.80 -1.03
C ILE A 53 -1.65 3.32 -0.60
N GLU A 54 -1.84 2.46 -1.58
CA GLU A 54 -1.77 1.01 -1.42
C GLU A 54 -0.52 0.49 -2.14
N ILE A 55 0.28 -0.34 -1.44
CA ILE A 55 1.48 -0.98 -1.98
C ILE A 55 1.26 -2.48 -1.98
N ILE A 56 1.26 -3.10 -3.16
CA ILE A 56 1.02 -4.53 -3.34
C ILE A 56 2.30 -5.17 -3.86
N PHE A 57 2.95 -5.96 -3.01
CA PHE A 57 4.10 -6.78 -3.40
C PHE A 57 3.65 -8.04 -4.14
N ARG A 58 4.27 -8.34 -5.28
CA ARG A 58 3.98 -9.54 -6.07
C ARG A 58 4.78 -10.74 -5.55
N LEU A 59 4.41 -11.22 -4.36
CA LEU A 59 5.05 -12.36 -3.69
C LEU A 59 4.56 -13.72 -4.22
N SER A 60 3.41 -13.74 -4.88
CA SER A 60 2.85 -14.94 -5.52
C SER A 60 1.99 -14.55 -6.73
N GLN A 61 1.72 -15.52 -7.61
CA GLN A 61 0.85 -15.33 -8.77
C GLN A 61 -0.58 -15.75 -8.44
N PRO A 62 -1.61 -14.97 -8.82
CA PRO A 62 -3.00 -15.38 -8.66
C PRO A 62 -3.28 -16.68 -9.44
N ALA A 63 -3.97 -17.63 -8.83
CA ALA A 63 -4.36 -18.89 -9.44
C ALA A 63 -5.81 -18.83 -9.96
N GLY A 64 -6.31 -19.96 -10.47
CA GLY A 64 -7.64 -20.04 -11.08
C GLY A 64 -8.79 -19.67 -10.15
N PHE A 65 -8.62 -19.85 -8.83
CA PHE A 65 -9.62 -19.43 -7.85
C PHE A 65 -9.72 -17.91 -7.75
N GLU A 66 -8.60 -17.21 -7.60
CA GLU A 66 -8.57 -15.76 -7.50
C GLU A 66 -9.11 -15.13 -8.79
N TRP A 67 -8.70 -15.64 -9.96
CA TRP A 67 -9.21 -15.19 -11.25
C TRP A 67 -10.71 -15.43 -11.42
N GLY A 68 -11.21 -16.60 -10.99
CA GLY A 68 -12.61 -16.98 -11.17
C GLY A 68 -13.57 -16.32 -10.19
N SER A 69 -13.13 -16.00 -8.98
CA SER A 69 -13.98 -15.48 -7.90
C SER A 69 -13.78 -13.99 -7.60
N GLY A 70 -12.62 -13.42 -7.93
CA GLY A 70 -12.22 -12.09 -7.47
C GLY A 70 -11.87 -12.03 -5.97
N ILE A 71 -11.83 -13.17 -5.28
CA ILE A 71 -11.45 -13.26 -3.87
C ILE A 71 -9.96 -13.60 -3.79
N TYR A 72 -9.22 -12.81 -3.03
CA TYR A 72 -7.79 -13.03 -2.80
C TYR A 72 -7.55 -13.79 -1.50
N ILE A 73 -6.63 -14.75 -1.55
CA ILE A 73 -6.18 -15.48 -0.36
C ILE A 73 -4.94 -14.79 0.18
N ASN A 74 -5.02 -14.28 1.41
CA ASN A 74 -3.86 -13.75 2.13
C ASN A 74 -3.28 -14.82 3.05
N SER A 75 -2.05 -15.25 2.76
CA SER A 75 -1.33 -16.27 3.54
C SER A 75 -0.71 -15.73 4.84
N VAL A 76 -0.62 -14.41 5.01
CA VAL A 76 -0.03 -13.77 6.19
C VAL A 76 -1.02 -12.81 6.81
N ALA A 77 -1.44 -13.11 8.04
CA ALA A 77 -2.32 -12.22 8.80
C ALA A 77 -1.69 -10.82 8.98
N PRO A 78 -2.48 -9.73 8.90
CA PRO A 78 -1.96 -8.36 8.97
C PRO A 78 -1.21 -8.07 10.27
N GLU A 79 -1.59 -8.69 11.38
CA GLU A 79 -0.93 -8.56 12.69
C GLU A 79 0.52 -9.06 12.62
N VAL A 80 0.72 -10.21 11.98
CA VAL A 80 2.04 -10.84 11.80
C VAL A 80 2.87 -10.01 10.82
N ALA A 81 2.27 -9.54 9.72
CA ALA A 81 2.96 -8.69 8.75
C ALA A 81 3.45 -7.38 9.39
N ALA A 82 2.58 -6.72 10.18
CA ALA A 82 2.92 -5.50 10.89
C ALA A 82 4.01 -5.70 11.95
N GLU A 83 3.97 -6.82 12.69
CA GLU A 83 5.02 -7.17 13.65
C GLU A 83 6.38 -7.36 12.96
N LYS A 84 6.41 -8.11 11.84
CA LYS A 84 7.64 -8.32 11.05
C LYS A 84 8.22 -7.01 10.56
N LEU A 85 7.40 -6.13 9.97
CA LEU A 85 7.85 -4.83 9.46
C LEU A 85 8.39 -3.90 10.56
N ARG A 86 7.81 -3.94 11.77
CA ARG A 86 8.30 -3.15 12.92
C ARG A 86 9.67 -3.63 13.42
N LYS A 87 9.99 -4.91 13.26
CA LYS A 87 11.25 -5.53 13.71
C LYS A 87 12.43 -5.33 12.74
N VAL A 88 12.18 -4.76 11.56
CA VAL A 88 13.21 -4.36 10.57
C VAL A 88 13.80 -3.00 10.93
#